data_AF-A0A3L7QIM1-F1
#
_entry.id   AF-A0A3L7QIM1-F1
#
_cell.length_a   1.000
_cell.length_b   1.000
_cell.length_c   1.000
_cell.angle_alpha   90.00
_cell.angle_beta   90.00
_cell.angle_gamma   90.00
#
_symmetry.space_group_name_H-M   'P 1'
#
loop_
_entity.id
_entity.type
_entity.pdbx_description
1 polymer ?
#
loop_
_entity_poly.entity_id
_entity_poly.type
_entity_poly.pdbx_seq_one_letter_code
_entity_poly.pdbx_strand_id
1 'polypeptide(L)' 'MYVDYKDLELLGRLVNRQAKLLSRRKSGCTAASQHAVTRAIKRARFLAMLPYVGE' A
#
# COMPACT_ATOMS: atom_id res chain seq x y z
N MET A 1 2.01 4.83 -14.61
CA MET A 1 2.74 4.79 -13.32
C MET A 1 2.76 3.36 -12.82
N TYR A 2 3.95 2.82 -12.57
CA TYR A 2 4.17 1.50 -12.00
C TYR A 2 4.69 1.66 -10.57
N VAL A 3 4.22 0.80 -9.66
CA VAL A 3 4.70 0.71 -8.27
C VAL A 3 4.97 -0.76 -8.04
N ASP A 4 6.22 -1.09 -7.71
CA ASP A 4 6.60 -2.48 -7.45
C ASP A 4 5.97 -2.94 -6.14
N TYR A 5 5.39 -4.14 -6.14
CA TYR A 5 4.85 -4.75 -4.93
C TYR A 5 5.96 -5.27 -3.99
N LYS A 6 7.20 -5.36 -4.49
CA LYS A 6 8.38 -5.80 -3.73
C LYS A 6 9.02 -4.67 -2.93
N ASP A 7 8.68 -3.41 -3.21
CA ASP A 7 9.17 -2.24 -2.46
C ASP A 7 8.39 -2.07 -1.15
N LEU A 8 8.68 -2.93 -0.17
CA LEU A 8 7.94 -2.98 1.09
C LEU A 8 8.12 -1.71 1.93
N GLU A 9 9.23 -0.99 1.76
CA GLU A 9 9.49 0.26 2.47
C GLU A 9 8.52 1.35 2.02
N LEU A 10 8.36 1.53 0.70
CA LEU A 10 7.39 2.47 0.14
C LEU A 10 5.96 2.07 0.49
N LEU A 11 5.61 0.79 0.37
CA LEU A 11 4.25 0.31 0.61
C LEU A 11 3.88 0.38 2.09
N GLY A 12 4.83 0.10 2.99
CA GLY A 12 4.64 0.17 4.44
C GLY A 12 4.29 1.58 4.94
N ARG A 13 4.85 2.63 4.31
CA ARG A 13 4.51 4.03 4.62
C ARG A 13 3.08 4.40 4.21
N LEU A 14 2.44 3.61 3.34
CA LEU A 14 1.11 3.85 2.77
C LEU A 14 0.01 2.99 3.42
N VAL A 15 0.34 2.26 4.48
CA VAL A 15 -0.60 1.61 5.39
C VAL A 15 -0.49 2.20 6.80
N ASN A 16 -1.57 2.12 7.56
CA ASN A 16 -1.56 2.48 8.98
C ASN A 16 -1.09 1.30 9.85
N ARG A 17 -1.00 1.53 11.17
CA ARG A 17 -0.62 0.51 12.15
C ARG A 17 -1.49 -0.76 12.09
N GLN A 18 -2.79 -0.61 11.86
CA GLN A 18 -3.74 -1.72 11.72
C GLN A 18 -3.66 -2.41 10.34
N ALA A 19 -2.59 -2.16 9.58
CA ALA A 19 -2.38 -2.62 8.21
C ALA A 19 -3.50 -2.23 7.24
N LYS A 20 -4.28 -1.18 7.48
CA LYS A 20 -5.28 -0.63 6.55
C LYS A 20 -4.64 0.40 5.63
N LEU A 21 -5.13 0.49 4.39
CA LEU A 21 -4.66 1.46 3.40
C LEU A 21 -4.92 2.88 3.88
N LEU A 22 -3.93 3.76 3.78
CA LEU A 22 -4.14 5.18 4.00
C LEU A 22 -5.02 5.76 2.88
N SER A 23 -5.93 6.66 3.27
CA SER A 23 -6.76 7.38 2.32
C SER A 23 -5.92 8.37 1.51
N ARG A 24 -6.36 8.66 0.29
CA ARG A 24 -5.68 9.62 -0.60
C ARG A 24 -5.44 10.98 0.06
N ARG A 25 -6.39 11.45 0.87
CA ARG A 25 -6.28 12.73 1.61
C ARG A 25 -5.10 12.73 2.60
N LYS A 26 -4.82 11.58 3.23
CA LYS A 26 -3.74 11.44 4.21
C LYS A 26 -2.39 11.13 3.55
N SER A 27 -2.38 10.37 2.46
CA SER A 27 -1.15 10.06 1.72
C SER A 27 -0.69 11.18 0.78
N GLY A 28 -1.56 12.12 0.42
CA GLY A 28 -1.27 13.18 -0.57
C GLY A 28 -1.17 12.66 -2.01
N CYS A 29 -1.50 11.38 -2.26
CA CYS A 29 -1.41 10.79 -3.57
C CYS A 29 -2.39 11.43 -4.58
N THR A 30 -2.00 11.45 -5.85
CA THR A 30 -2.96 11.64 -6.96
C THR A 30 -3.87 10.41 -7.10
N ALA A 31 -4.98 10.51 -7.84
CA ALA A 31 -5.83 9.35 -8.09
C ALA A 31 -5.05 8.20 -8.77
N ALA A 32 -4.27 8.51 -9.81
CA ALA A 32 -3.49 7.53 -10.55
C ALA A 32 -2.45 6.80 -9.69
N SER A 33 -1.72 7.53 -8.84
CA SER A 33 -0.74 6.94 -7.92
C SER A 33 -1.42 6.09 -6.84
N GLN A 34 -2.54 6.54 -6.27
CA GLN A 34 -3.30 5.78 -5.29
C GLN A 34 -3.79 4.44 -5.88
N HIS A 35 -4.25 4.41 -7.13
CA HIS A 35 -4.62 3.17 -7.81
C HIS A 35 -3.43 2.23 -8.01
N ALA A 36 -2.26 2.76 -8.41
CA ALA A 36 -1.05 1.97 -8.59
C ALA A 36 -0.58 1.34 -7.28
N VAL A 37 -0.46 2.15 -6.22
CA VAL A 37 -0.10 1.70 -4.86
C VAL A 37 -1.10 0.66 -4.34
N THR A 38 -2.40 0.91 -4.48
CA THR A 38 -3.43 -0.02 -3.98
C THR A 38 -3.30 -1.41 -4.61
N ARG A 39 -3.01 -1.48 -5.92
CA ARG A 39 -2.75 -2.77 -6.61
C ARG A 39 -1.47 -3.43 -6.10
N ALA A 40 -0.40 -2.66 -5.91
CA ALA A 40 0.87 -3.17 -5.39
C ALA A 40 0.71 -3.74 -3.97
N ILE A 41 0.04 -3.02 -3.06
CA ILE A 41 -0.22 -3.48 -1.68
C ILE A 41 -1.06 -4.76 -1.67
N LYS A 42 -2.10 -4.86 -2.51
CA LYS A 42 -2.91 -6.09 -2.60
C LYS A 42 -2.09 -7.29 -3.07
N ARG A 43 -1.17 -7.10 -4.02
CA ARG A 43 -0.25 -8.16 -4.48
C ARG A 43 0.74 -8.57 -3.39
N ALA A 44 1.36 -7.59 -2.72
CA ALA A 44 2.28 -7.84 -1.61
C ALA A 44 1.60 -8.63 -0.47
N ARG A 45 0.34 -8.28 -0.14
CA ARG A 45 -0.46 -9.04 0.84
C ARG A 45 -0.75 -10.47 0.43
N PHE A 46 -1.11 -10.69 -0.84
CA PHE A 46 -1.36 -12.04 -1.36
C PHE A 46 -0.12 -12.93 -1.27
N LEU A 47 1.07 -12.36 -1.44
CA LEU A 47 2.36 -13.04 -1.33
C LEU A 47 2.91 -13.08 0.11
N ALA A 48 2.10 -12.75 1.12
CA ALA A 48 2.49 -12.68 2.53
C ALA A 48 3.65 -11.73 2.85
N MET A 49 3.94 -10.76 1.98
CA MET A 49 4.97 -9.73 2.20
C MET A 49 4.45 -8.55 3.05
N LEU A 50 3.13 -8.37 3.10
CA LEU A 50 2.45 -7.41 3.97
C LEU A 50 1.25 -8.08 4.66
N PRO A 51 0.94 -7.71 5.91
CA PRO A 51 -0.22 -8.26 6.60
C PRO A 51 -1.55 -7.69 6.08
N TYR A 52 -2.61 -8.49 6.19
CA TYR A 52 -4.00 -8.03 6.00
C TYR A 52 -4.55 -7.31 7.22
N VAL A 53 -4.08 -7.69 8.41
CA VAL A 53 -4.50 -7.16 9.72
C VAL A 53 -3.23 -6.91 10.53
N GLY A 54 -3.07 -5.67 11.01
CA GLY A 54 -2.01 -5.32 11.95
C GLY A 54 -2.52 -5.32 13.38
N GLU A 55 -1.61 -5.20 14.35
CA GLU A 55 -1.91 -5.14 15.79
C GLU A 55 -2.70 -3.90 16.21
#